data_AF-A0A9D7XEC7-F1
#
_entry.id   AF-A0A9D7XEC7-F1
#
_cell.length_a   1.000
_cell.length_b   1.000
_cell.length_c   1.000
_cell.angle_alpha   90.00
_cell.angle_beta   90.00
_cell.angle_gamma   90.00
#
_symmetry.space_group_name_H-M   'P 1'
#
loop_
_entity.id
_entity.type
_entity.pdbx_description
1 polymer ?
#
loop_
_entity_poly.entity_id
_entity_poly.type
_entity_poly.pdbx_seq_one_letter_code
_entity_poly.pdbx_strand_id
1 'polypeptide(L)'
;MHYKKSESKKDFYLDKTEVAQGIVAPQDYVNGNSQAILGNKYKIGDGIFNLSSSEYANLNLTESERKLVKPFYTPQELVKYYGTPLIKYWIIYTDSKYKNINEIEPFINIKNHLDKFVKVITSDNKPYGLHRAREERFFKGKKILSIRKAIEPTFTYVEFDSYVSQSYYLIQTNKIDLKTLVVILNSKLIKFWLKYKGKMQGDIFQIDKEPILNIPVKKPNHEDTFIKKADTMLIKTKELLDQSQKFQKTLQRKLTLESVSKKIVEWYLISYADFIKELTKLKIKLTVREEAEWEEYFNAERKKALNILAEIDKTDREIDQMVYKLYELTEEEIRIVESSN
;
A
#
# COMPACT_ATOMS: atom_id res chain seq x y z
N MET A 1 1.25 -28.55 14.10
CA MET A 1 2.22 -28.67 15.23
C MET A 1 3.25 -27.53 15.22
N HIS A 2 3.67 -27.01 14.06
CA HIS A 2 4.86 -26.15 13.92
C HIS A 2 4.71 -24.65 14.29
N TYR A 3 3.51 -24.06 14.29
CA TYR A 3 3.31 -22.67 14.77
C TYR A 3 3.39 -22.51 16.30
N LYS A 4 3.38 -23.62 17.07
CA LYS A 4 3.39 -23.58 18.54
C LYS A 4 4.68 -22.96 19.08
N LYS A 5 5.79 -23.08 18.36
CA LYS A 5 7.08 -22.54 18.78
C LYS A 5 7.04 -21.02 18.86
N SER A 6 6.53 -20.33 17.83
CA SER A 6 6.40 -18.87 17.86
C SER A 6 5.45 -18.41 18.96
N GLU A 7 4.32 -19.10 19.15
CA GLU A 7 3.38 -18.83 20.26
C GLU A 7 4.02 -19.00 21.65
N SER A 8 4.93 -19.98 21.81
CA SER A 8 5.62 -20.24 23.09
C SER A 8 6.75 -19.26 23.39
N LYS A 9 7.32 -18.63 22.35
CA LYS A 9 8.50 -17.76 22.46
C LYS A 9 8.17 -16.27 22.41
N LYS A 10 6.91 -15.91 22.18
CA LYS A 10 6.43 -14.52 22.19
C LYS A 10 6.70 -13.84 23.52
N ASP A 11 6.82 -12.51 23.45
CA ASP A 11 6.79 -11.65 24.62
C ASP A 11 5.43 -10.95 24.75
N PHE A 12 4.78 -10.62 23.62
CA PHE A 12 3.48 -9.94 23.63
C PHE A 12 2.62 -10.22 22.39
N TYR A 13 1.36 -9.81 22.51
CA TYR A 13 0.42 -9.59 21.41
C TYR A 13 0.11 -8.11 21.28
N LEU A 14 -0.29 -7.66 20.08
CA LEU A 14 -0.78 -6.30 19.88
C LEU A 14 -2.16 -6.13 20.55
N ASP A 15 -2.43 -4.94 21.07
CA ASP A 15 -3.71 -4.60 21.69
C ASP A 15 -4.70 -4.10 20.67
N LYS A 16 -6.00 -4.23 20.99
CA LYS A 16 -7.09 -3.73 20.13
C LYS A 16 -6.99 -2.23 19.85
N THR A 17 -6.37 -1.45 20.72
CA THR A 17 -6.15 0.01 20.61
C THR A 17 -4.91 0.37 19.78
N GLU A 18 -4.09 -0.62 19.40
CA GLU A 18 -2.86 -0.47 18.60
C GLU A 18 -3.09 -0.77 17.12
N VAL A 19 -4.26 -1.33 16.76
CA VAL A 19 -4.61 -1.70 15.39
C VAL A 19 -5.95 -1.10 14.98
N ALA A 20 -6.00 -0.34 13.89
CA ALA A 20 -7.23 0.22 13.34
C ALA A 20 -7.42 -0.18 11.88
N GLN A 21 -8.67 -0.31 11.45
CA GLN A 21 -8.99 -0.42 10.02
C GLN A 21 -8.91 0.97 9.38
N GLY A 22 -8.56 1.04 8.10
CA GLY A 22 -8.71 2.25 7.30
C GLY A 22 -10.16 2.69 7.09
N ILE A 23 -10.31 3.70 6.24
CA ILE A 23 -11.53 4.50 6.05
C ILE A 23 -12.58 3.72 5.26
N VAL A 24 -13.83 3.80 5.70
CA VAL A 24 -14.97 3.24 4.96
C VAL A 24 -15.68 4.38 4.24
N ALA A 25 -15.46 4.45 2.93
CA ALA A 25 -16.08 5.40 2.02
C ALA A 25 -16.80 4.63 0.88
N PRO A 26 -18.07 4.22 1.06
CA PRO A 26 -18.80 3.45 0.05
C PRO A 26 -19.02 4.21 -1.26
N GLN A 27 -18.97 5.54 -1.21
CA GLN A 27 -19.02 6.45 -2.35
C GLN A 27 -17.66 7.14 -2.53
N ASP A 28 -16.62 6.36 -2.83
CA ASP A 28 -15.29 6.90 -3.13
C ASP A 28 -15.29 7.65 -4.47
N TYR A 29 -15.74 6.99 -5.53
CA TYR A 29 -15.86 7.48 -6.91
C TYR A 29 -17.22 7.13 -7.51
N VAL A 30 -17.61 7.81 -8.59
CA VAL A 30 -18.78 7.43 -9.39
C VAL A 30 -18.53 6.06 -10.01
N ASN A 31 -19.36 5.08 -9.64
CA ASN A 31 -19.40 3.75 -10.27
C ASN A 31 -20.61 3.64 -11.22
N GLY A 32 -20.75 2.52 -11.93
CA GLY A 32 -21.84 2.33 -12.90
C GLY A 32 -23.25 2.49 -12.31
N ASN A 33 -23.47 2.01 -11.09
CA ASN A 33 -24.76 2.17 -10.39
C ASN A 33 -25.03 3.64 -10.05
N SER A 34 -23.99 4.35 -9.59
CA SER A 34 -24.09 5.77 -9.25
C SER A 34 -24.34 6.61 -10.50
N GLN A 35 -23.64 6.32 -11.61
CA GLN A 35 -23.83 6.99 -12.89
C GLN A 35 -25.27 6.79 -13.42
N ALA A 36 -25.84 5.60 -13.29
CA ALA A 36 -27.22 5.34 -13.71
C ALA A 36 -28.24 6.24 -12.97
N ILE A 37 -27.96 6.59 -11.71
CA ILE A 37 -28.81 7.49 -10.90
C ILE A 37 -28.53 8.97 -11.19
N LEU A 38 -27.26 9.34 -11.38
CA LEU A 38 -26.82 10.72 -11.57
C LEU A 38 -26.96 11.23 -13.00
N GLY A 39 -27.00 10.31 -13.98
CA GLY A 39 -27.05 10.59 -15.41
C GLY A 39 -25.67 10.77 -16.07
N ASN A 40 -25.67 10.80 -17.42
CA ASN A 40 -24.46 10.79 -18.26
C ASN A 40 -23.55 12.02 -18.14
N LYS A 41 -23.97 13.05 -17.40
CA LYS A 41 -23.13 14.21 -17.08
C LYS A 41 -21.92 13.82 -16.23
N TYR A 42 -22.06 12.80 -15.39
CA TYR A 42 -20.99 12.27 -14.54
C TYR A 42 -20.40 11.01 -15.17
N LYS A 43 -19.08 10.89 -15.15
CA LYS A 43 -18.36 9.75 -15.72
C LYS A 43 -17.97 8.77 -14.62
N ILE A 44 -17.86 7.49 -14.97
CA ILE A 44 -17.31 6.49 -14.07
C ILE A 44 -15.86 6.90 -13.74
N GLY A 45 -15.54 6.91 -12.45
CA GLY A 45 -14.25 7.37 -11.93
C GLY A 45 -14.22 8.82 -11.48
N ASP A 46 -15.26 9.63 -11.75
CA ASP A 46 -15.35 10.98 -11.19
C ASP A 46 -15.32 10.90 -9.64
N GLY A 47 -14.52 11.77 -9.02
CA GLY A 47 -14.31 11.79 -7.59
C GLY A 47 -15.55 12.24 -6.80
N ILE A 48 -15.94 11.46 -5.79
CA ILE A 48 -16.97 11.83 -4.81
C ILE A 48 -16.30 12.23 -3.51
N PHE A 49 -15.97 11.27 -2.65
CA PHE A 49 -15.17 11.52 -1.44
C PHE A 49 -13.67 11.40 -1.71
N ASN A 50 -13.27 10.55 -2.66
CA ASN A 50 -11.89 10.50 -3.13
C ASN A 50 -11.74 11.35 -4.39
N LEU A 51 -10.60 12.01 -4.53
CA LEU A 51 -10.29 12.95 -5.60
C LEU A 51 -8.92 12.61 -6.19
N SER A 52 -8.80 12.65 -7.51
CA SER A 52 -7.50 12.76 -8.17
C SER A 52 -6.84 14.11 -7.86
N SER A 53 -5.52 14.21 -8.06
CA SER A 53 -4.81 15.50 -7.89
C SER A 53 -5.34 16.62 -8.79
N SER A 54 -5.85 16.32 -9.99
CA SER A 54 -6.47 17.31 -10.86
C SER A 54 -7.84 17.76 -10.33
N GLU A 55 -8.69 16.84 -9.88
CA GLU A 55 -9.98 17.18 -9.27
C GLU A 55 -9.77 18.01 -8.00
N TYR A 56 -8.85 17.60 -7.13
CA TYR A 56 -8.48 18.36 -5.93
C TYR A 56 -8.06 19.79 -6.26
N ALA A 57 -7.21 19.99 -7.27
CA ALA A 57 -6.81 21.32 -7.71
C ALA A 57 -7.99 22.15 -8.23
N ASN A 58 -8.88 21.52 -9.00
CA ASN A 58 -10.05 22.17 -9.61
C ASN A 58 -11.16 22.54 -8.61
N LEU A 59 -11.12 22.02 -7.38
CA LEU A 59 -12.05 22.42 -6.33
C LEU A 59 -11.80 23.84 -5.79
N ASN A 60 -10.62 24.43 -6.05
CA ASN A 60 -10.27 25.79 -5.62
C ASN A 60 -10.48 26.02 -4.10
N LEU A 61 -10.14 25.01 -3.29
CA LEU A 61 -10.38 25.02 -1.85
C LEU A 61 -9.64 26.14 -1.12
N THR A 62 -10.34 26.79 -0.20
CA THR A 62 -9.76 27.73 0.76
C THR A 62 -8.79 27.01 1.71
N GLU A 63 -7.95 27.77 2.42
CA GLU A 63 -7.04 27.19 3.41
C GLU A 63 -7.78 26.38 4.49
N SER A 64 -8.95 26.86 4.92
CA SER A 64 -9.79 26.17 5.90
C SER A 64 -10.33 24.83 5.38
N GLU A 65 -10.75 24.79 4.12
CA GLU A 65 -11.26 23.58 3.47
C GLU A 65 -10.18 22.56 3.19
N ARG A 66 -8.96 23.01 2.84
CA ARG A 66 -7.81 22.11 2.66
C ARG A 66 -7.51 21.28 3.92
N LYS A 67 -7.87 21.78 5.11
CA LYS A 67 -7.72 21.00 6.37
C LYS A 67 -8.64 19.78 6.43
N LEU A 68 -9.74 19.77 5.67
CA LEU A 68 -10.66 18.63 5.55
C LEU A 68 -10.27 17.67 4.43
N VAL A 69 -9.29 18.01 3.60
CA VAL A 69 -8.86 17.14 2.51
C VAL A 69 -7.47 16.58 2.80
N LYS A 70 -7.36 15.25 2.83
CA LYS A 70 -6.19 14.53 3.32
C LYS A 70 -5.53 13.73 2.20
N PRO A 71 -4.21 13.50 2.25
CA PRO A 71 -3.54 12.68 1.24
C PRO A 71 -4.01 11.23 1.34
N PHE A 72 -4.40 10.65 0.21
CA PHE A 72 -4.97 9.31 0.14
C PHE A 72 -4.05 8.38 -0.67
N TYR A 73 -3.74 7.22 -0.09
CA TYR A 73 -2.75 6.29 -0.62
C TYR A 73 -3.40 4.96 -1.03
N THR A 74 -2.85 4.37 -2.08
CA THR A 74 -3.31 3.10 -2.66
C THR A 74 -2.17 2.07 -2.65
N PRO A 75 -2.43 0.79 -2.99
CA PRO A 75 -1.38 -0.23 -3.06
C PRO A 75 -0.22 0.09 -3.99
N GLN A 76 -0.42 0.98 -4.96
CA GLN A 76 0.63 1.46 -5.85
C GLN A 76 1.69 2.30 -5.13
N GLU A 77 1.32 2.95 -4.02
CA GLU A 77 2.24 3.75 -3.22
C GLU A 77 2.78 3.02 -1.99
N LEU A 78 2.13 1.94 -1.57
CA LEU A 78 2.38 1.24 -0.32
C LEU A 78 2.76 -0.21 -0.60
N VAL A 79 4.06 -0.47 -0.78
CA VAL A 79 4.61 -1.78 -1.08
C VAL A 79 5.26 -2.41 0.16
N LYS A 80 5.73 -3.66 0.05
CA LYS A 80 6.43 -4.36 1.15
C LYS A 80 7.58 -3.49 1.65
N TYR A 81 7.66 -3.31 2.96
CA TYR A 81 8.57 -2.43 3.69
C TYR A 81 8.40 -0.92 3.47
N TYR A 82 8.25 -0.45 2.24
CA TYR A 82 8.37 0.98 1.89
C TYR A 82 7.08 1.60 1.34
N GLY A 83 6.76 2.80 1.83
CA GLY A 83 5.70 3.66 1.27
C GLY A 83 6.28 4.91 0.64
N THR A 84 5.86 5.25 -0.59
CA THR A 84 6.24 6.52 -1.22
C THR A 84 5.37 7.66 -0.70
N PRO A 85 5.93 8.83 -0.37
CA PRO A 85 5.16 10.00 0.06
C PRO A 85 4.45 10.70 -1.10
N LEU A 86 4.62 10.26 -2.35
CA LEU A 86 4.00 10.86 -3.52
C LEU A 86 2.47 10.76 -3.48
N ILE A 87 1.79 11.90 -3.45
CA ILE A 87 0.33 11.98 -3.37
C ILE A 87 -0.25 12.01 -4.78
N LYS A 88 -1.06 10.99 -5.11
CA LYS A 88 -1.83 10.92 -6.37
C LYS A 88 -3.32 11.15 -6.17
N TYR A 89 -3.81 10.84 -4.97
CA TYR A 89 -5.21 10.95 -4.61
C TYR A 89 -5.35 11.67 -3.28
N TRP A 90 -6.55 12.20 -3.07
CA TRP A 90 -6.95 12.93 -1.89
C TRP A 90 -8.29 12.38 -1.41
N ILE A 91 -8.60 12.55 -0.13
CA ILE A 91 -9.90 12.19 0.44
C ILE A 91 -10.48 13.37 1.20
N ILE A 92 -11.75 13.68 0.95
CA ILE A 92 -12.55 14.57 1.78
C ILE A 92 -12.85 13.83 3.08
N TYR A 93 -12.13 14.18 4.14
CA TYR A 93 -12.15 13.52 5.43
C TYR A 93 -13.11 14.21 6.40
N THR A 94 -14.39 13.98 6.20
CA THR A 94 -15.49 14.50 7.02
C THR A 94 -16.08 13.37 7.88
N ASP A 95 -16.04 13.51 9.20
CA ASP A 95 -16.59 12.50 10.13
C ASP A 95 -18.11 12.66 10.38
N SER A 96 -18.62 12.01 11.43
CA SER A 96 -20.04 12.06 11.80
C SER A 96 -20.55 13.47 12.15
N LYS A 97 -19.67 14.41 12.51
CA LYS A 97 -20.05 15.81 12.81
C LYS A 97 -20.70 16.47 11.60
N TYR A 98 -20.21 16.16 10.40
CA TYR A 98 -20.69 16.72 9.13
C TYR A 98 -22.03 16.13 8.65
N LYS A 99 -22.65 15.24 9.45
CA LYS A 99 -24.09 14.94 9.31
C LYS A 99 -24.94 16.18 9.58
N ASN A 100 -24.47 17.06 10.48
CA ASN A 100 -25.11 18.34 10.74
C ASN A 100 -24.72 19.33 9.63
N ILE A 101 -25.72 19.84 8.91
CA ILE A 101 -25.50 20.76 7.78
C ILE A 101 -24.72 22.01 8.19
N ASN A 102 -24.99 22.54 9.40
CA ASN A 102 -24.31 23.74 9.92
C ASN A 102 -22.79 23.57 10.04
N GLU A 103 -22.32 22.32 10.14
CA GLU A 103 -20.89 21.99 10.25
C GLU A 103 -20.19 22.02 8.89
N ILE A 104 -20.93 21.81 7.79
CA ILE A 104 -20.39 21.90 6.43
C ILE A 104 -20.60 23.28 5.79
N GLU A 105 -21.58 24.07 6.26
CA GLU A 105 -21.91 25.40 5.70
C GLU A 105 -20.68 26.33 5.52
N PRO A 106 -19.71 26.38 6.45
CA PRO A 106 -18.51 27.21 6.26
C PRO A 106 -17.58 26.74 5.13
N PHE A 107 -17.72 25.50 4.67
CA PHE A 107 -16.85 24.82 3.70
C PHE A 107 -17.55 24.75 2.32
N ILE A 108 -17.83 25.91 1.74
CA ILE A 108 -18.72 26.07 0.58
C ILE A 108 -18.31 25.28 -0.67
N ASN A 109 -17.02 25.17 -0.98
CA ASN A 109 -16.54 24.44 -2.16
C ASN A 109 -16.65 22.93 -1.96
N ILE A 110 -16.33 22.44 -0.75
CA ILE A 110 -16.52 21.03 -0.39
C ILE A 110 -18.01 20.68 -0.41
N LYS A 111 -18.85 21.52 0.19
CA LYS A 111 -20.30 21.35 0.19
C LYS A 111 -20.85 21.31 -1.24
N ASN A 112 -20.52 22.30 -2.06
CA ASN A 112 -20.95 22.38 -3.46
C ASN A 112 -20.49 21.17 -4.29
N HIS A 113 -19.31 20.63 -3.98
CA HIS A 113 -18.84 19.39 -4.61
C HIS A 113 -19.71 18.20 -4.21
N LEU A 114 -19.89 17.96 -2.91
CA LEU A 114 -20.67 16.82 -2.41
C LEU A 114 -22.16 16.92 -2.76
N ASP A 115 -22.72 18.12 -2.85
CA ASP A 115 -24.11 18.39 -3.26
C ASP A 115 -24.44 17.79 -4.64
N LYS A 116 -23.45 17.70 -5.53
CA LYS A 116 -23.60 17.07 -6.85
C LYS A 116 -23.95 15.57 -6.76
N PHE A 117 -23.57 14.92 -5.66
CA PHE A 117 -23.62 13.47 -5.49
C PHE A 117 -24.60 13.01 -4.40
N VAL A 118 -25.32 13.91 -3.74
CA VAL A 118 -26.24 13.59 -2.62
C VAL A 118 -27.20 12.43 -2.94
N LYS A 119 -27.67 12.31 -4.18
CA LYS A 119 -28.57 11.24 -4.63
C LYS A 119 -27.98 9.83 -4.49
N VAL A 120 -26.65 9.69 -4.51
CA VAL A 120 -25.97 8.38 -4.44
C VAL A 120 -25.23 8.14 -3.12
N ILE A 121 -25.17 9.14 -2.23
CA ILE A 121 -24.52 9.01 -0.93
C ILE A 121 -25.41 8.21 0.02
N THR A 122 -24.95 7.00 0.37
CA THR A 122 -25.64 6.07 1.27
C THR A 122 -24.94 5.88 2.60
N SER A 123 -23.96 6.73 2.91
CA SER A 123 -23.32 6.82 4.22
C SER A 123 -24.34 6.94 5.37
N ASP A 124 -24.06 6.32 6.53
CA ASP A 124 -24.87 6.50 7.73
C ASP A 124 -24.80 7.95 8.25
N ASN A 125 -23.72 8.65 7.88
CA ASN A 125 -23.45 10.05 8.18
C ASN A 125 -23.75 10.98 6.98
N LYS A 126 -24.58 10.53 6.04
CA LYS A 126 -25.03 11.36 4.91
C LYS A 126 -25.63 12.71 5.37
N PRO A 127 -25.56 13.76 4.54
CA PRO A 127 -25.00 13.75 3.19
C PRO A 127 -23.49 13.99 3.13
N TYR A 128 -22.87 14.63 4.14
CA TYR A 128 -21.49 15.09 4.02
C TYR A 128 -20.47 14.31 4.83
N GLY A 129 -20.88 13.41 5.73
CA GLY A 129 -19.96 12.58 6.52
C GLY A 129 -19.63 11.25 5.84
N LEU A 130 -18.37 10.83 5.94
CA LEU A 130 -17.92 9.49 5.60
C LEU A 130 -18.69 8.43 6.39
N HIS A 131 -18.95 7.27 5.77
CA HIS A 131 -19.70 6.19 6.42
C HIS A 131 -19.01 5.76 7.72
N ARG A 132 -17.68 5.63 7.70
CA ARG A 132 -16.91 5.61 8.95
C ARG A 132 -15.56 6.31 8.78
N ALA A 133 -15.47 7.51 9.34
CA ALA A 133 -14.19 8.09 9.75
C ALA A 133 -13.58 7.22 10.87
N ARG A 134 -12.25 7.27 11.01
CA ARG A 134 -11.49 6.52 12.02
C ARG A 134 -10.80 7.50 12.96
N GLU A 135 -10.23 7.00 14.04
CA GLU A 135 -9.36 7.80 14.89
C GLU A 135 -8.18 8.34 14.06
N GLU A 136 -8.15 9.65 13.81
CA GLU A 136 -7.24 10.28 12.84
C GLU A 136 -5.76 10.06 13.20
N ARG A 137 -5.45 9.85 14.49
CA ARG A 137 -4.08 9.55 14.97
C ARG A 137 -3.42 8.37 14.26
N PHE A 138 -4.21 7.36 13.86
CA PHE A 138 -3.68 6.19 13.15
C PHE A 138 -3.18 6.52 11.75
N PHE A 139 -3.67 7.60 11.13
CA PHE A 139 -3.20 8.03 9.81
C PHE A 139 -2.02 8.98 9.91
N LYS A 140 -1.67 9.48 11.09
CA LYS A 140 -0.61 10.50 11.25
C LYS A 140 0.74 9.88 11.62
N GLY A 141 1.81 10.46 11.10
CA GLY A 141 3.19 10.12 11.44
C GLY A 141 3.55 8.63 11.29
N LYS A 142 4.39 8.13 12.20
CA LYS A 142 4.97 6.78 12.15
C LYS A 142 3.95 5.68 12.39
N LYS A 143 3.96 4.65 11.53
CA LYS A 143 3.05 3.50 11.58
C LYS A 143 3.46 2.41 10.61
N ILE A 144 2.87 1.23 10.79
CA ILE A 144 2.89 0.14 9.81
C ILE A 144 1.51 0.00 9.17
N LEU A 145 1.43 -0.11 7.85
CA LEU A 145 0.21 -0.42 7.11
C LEU A 145 0.24 -1.89 6.68
N SER A 146 -0.89 -2.58 6.83
CA SER A 146 -1.07 -3.98 6.43
C SER A 146 -2.22 -4.05 5.44
N ILE A 147 -1.95 -4.53 4.22
CA ILE A 147 -3.01 -4.74 3.23
C ILE A 147 -3.87 -5.94 3.65
N ARG A 148 -5.19 -5.75 3.68
CA ARG A 148 -6.14 -6.73 4.19
C ARG A 148 -6.24 -7.99 3.33
N LYS A 149 -6.16 -7.86 2.01
CA LYS A 149 -6.23 -8.99 1.07
C LYS A 149 -5.06 -8.93 0.11
N ALA A 150 -4.20 -9.95 0.13
CA ALA A 150 -3.06 -10.04 -0.77
C ALA A 150 -2.62 -11.49 -1.02
N ILE A 151 -1.95 -11.70 -2.14
CA ILE A 151 -1.31 -12.99 -2.48
C ILE A 151 -0.15 -13.27 -1.51
N GLU A 152 0.53 -12.21 -1.06
CA GLU A 152 1.57 -12.27 -0.03
C GLU A 152 1.28 -11.24 1.06
N PRO A 153 1.40 -11.59 2.36
CA PRO A 153 1.33 -10.62 3.44
C PRO A 153 2.32 -9.48 3.22
N THR A 154 1.77 -8.27 3.13
CA THR A 154 2.56 -7.06 2.86
C THR A 154 2.36 -6.08 4.02
N PHE A 155 3.46 -5.79 4.71
CA PHE A 155 3.52 -4.77 5.74
C PHE A 155 4.45 -3.64 5.30
N THR A 156 3.97 -2.40 5.39
CA THR A 156 4.65 -1.19 4.91
C THR A 156 4.94 -0.28 6.09
N TYR A 157 6.18 0.17 6.26
CA TYR A 157 6.52 1.20 7.24
C TYR A 157 6.51 2.59 6.59
N VAL A 158 5.96 3.58 7.29
CA VAL A 158 5.96 4.99 6.87
C VAL A 158 6.20 5.92 8.05
N GLU A 159 6.70 7.12 7.75
CA GLU A 159 6.90 8.21 8.73
C GLU A 159 6.10 9.49 8.40
N PHE A 160 5.15 9.40 7.46
CA PHE A 160 4.34 10.53 6.98
C PHE A 160 2.84 10.22 7.10
N ASP A 161 2.01 11.26 7.04
CA ASP A 161 0.56 11.13 7.08
C ASP A 161 0.05 10.34 5.88
N SER A 162 -0.69 9.25 6.11
CA SER A 162 -1.20 8.40 5.04
C SER A 162 -2.59 7.86 5.37
N TYR A 163 -3.59 8.39 4.64
CA TYR A 163 -4.97 7.97 4.73
C TYR A 163 -5.21 6.88 3.69
N VAL A 164 -5.89 5.82 4.12
CA VAL A 164 -6.08 4.60 3.32
C VAL A 164 -7.49 4.08 3.50
N SER A 165 -7.99 3.34 2.51
CA SER A 165 -9.30 2.70 2.60
C SER A 165 -9.32 1.54 3.60
N GLN A 166 -10.51 1.02 3.85
CA GLN A 166 -10.77 -0.21 4.61
C GLN A 166 -10.04 -1.47 4.12
N SER A 167 -9.37 -1.39 2.96
CA SER A 167 -8.47 -2.41 2.45
C SER A 167 -7.15 -2.48 3.22
N TYR A 168 -6.94 -1.60 4.21
CA TYR A 168 -5.77 -1.59 5.07
C TYR A 168 -6.15 -1.68 6.55
N TYR A 169 -5.22 -2.21 7.34
CA TYR A 169 -5.10 -1.98 8.76
C TYR A 169 -3.85 -1.17 9.07
N LEU A 170 -3.92 -0.32 10.08
CA LEU A 170 -2.84 0.55 10.54
C LEU A 170 -2.44 0.10 11.94
N ILE A 171 -1.14 -0.06 12.15
CA ILE A 171 -0.53 -0.57 13.37
C ILE A 171 0.37 0.52 13.96
N GLN A 172 0.10 0.89 15.21
CA GLN A 172 0.91 1.79 16.03
C GLN A 172 1.06 1.19 17.42
N THR A 173 2.30 0.96 17.85
CA THR A 173 2.62 0.39 19.16
C THR A 173 3.90 1.02 19.71
N ASN A 174 4.01 1.08 21.03
CA ASN A 174 5.22 1.51 21.75
C ASN A 174 5.95 0.31 22.42
N LYS A 175 5.48 -0.92 22.20
CA LYS A 175 6.05 -2.13 22.82
C LYS A 175 7.42 -2.52 22.21
N ILE A 176 7.64 -2.14 20.96
CA ILE A 176 8.82 -2.44 20.14
C ILE A 176 9.03 -1.32 19.12
N ASP A 177 10.25 -1.11 18.63
CA ASP A 177 10.47 -0.17 17.52
C ASP A 177 9.73 -0.64 16.26
N LEU A 178 9.08 0.27 15.55
CA LEU A 178 8.27 -0.05 14.38
C LEU A 178 9.12 -0.57 13.20
N LYS A 179 10.38 -0.17 13.08
CA LYS A 179 11.31 -0.74 12.09
C LYS A 179 11.69 -2.17 12.46
N THR A 180 11.89 -2.48 13.74
CA THR A 180 12.05 -3.87 14.20
C THR A 180 10.80 -4.70 13.89
N LEU A 181 9.61 -4.15 14.18
CA LEU A 181 8.35 -4.85 13.98
C LEU A 181 8.05 -5.14 12.51
N VAL A 182 8.25 -4.17 11.60
CA VAL A 182 7.97 -4.38 10.16
C VAL A 182 8.87 -5.47 9.56
N VAL A 183 10.11 -5.61 10.05
CA VAL A 183 11.03 -6.68 9.66
C VAL A 183 10.52 -8.03 10.13
N ILE A 184 10.06 -8.14 11.38
CA ILE A 184 9.47 -9.39 11.89
C ILE A 184 8.22 -9.76 11.09
N LEU A 185 7.30 -8.80 10.88
CA LEU A 185 6.00 -9.04 10.23
C LEU A 185 6.12 -9.48 8.76
N ASN A 186 7.15 -9.03 8.04
CA ASN A 186 7.38 -9.41 6.64
C ASN A 186 8.19 -10.71 6.45
N SER A 187 8.61 -11.36 7.54
CA SER A 187 9.39 -12.61 7.48
C SER A 187 8.55 -13.82 7.05
N LYS A 188 9.22 -14.83 6.50
CA LYS A 188 8.65 -16.13 6.15
C LYS A 188 7.99 -16.85 7.32
N LEU A 189 8.49 -16.66 8.54
CA LEU A 189 7.88 -17.23 9.74
C LEU A 189 6.50 -16.64 10.01
N ILE A 190 6.34 -15.32 9.87
CA ILE A 190 5.03 -14.67 10.06
C ILE A 190 4.09 -14.95 8.88
N LYS A 191 4.59 -15.00 7.65
CA LYS A 191 3.82 -15.48 6.49
C LYS A 191 3.29 -16.90 6.72
N PHE A 192 4.15 -17.82 7.17
CA PHE A 192 3.77 -19.17 7.56
C PHE A 192 2.71 -19.18 8.66
N TRP A 193 2.90 -18.39 9.71
CA TRP A 193 1.92 -18.29 10.80
C TRP A 193 0.56 -17.80 10.29
N LEU A 194 0.53 -16.73 9.49
CA LEU A 194 -0.71 -16.18 8.91
C LEU A 194 -1.42 -17.19 8.00
N LYS A 195 -0.68 -18.04 7.28
CA LYS A 195 -1.25 -19.09 6.42
C LYS A 195 -2.04 -20.13 7.20
N TYR A 196 -1.55 -20.53 8.38
CA TYR A 196 -2.13 -21.64 9.18
C TYR A 196 -2.95 -21.18 10.39
N LYS A 197 -2.78 -19.94 10.85
CA LYS A 197 -3.47 -19.35 12.00
C LYS A 197 -4.29 -18.12 11.69
N GLY A 198 -4.00 -17.46 10.57
CA GLY A 198 -4.82 -16.38 10.06
C GLY A 198 -6.01 -16.90 9.26
N LYS A 199 -6.48 -16.07 8.33
CA LYS A 199 -7.60 -16.39 7.45
C LYS A 199 -7.10 -16.41 6.01
N MET A 200 -7.58 -17.38 5.23
CA MET A 200 -7.30 -17.53 3.80
C MET A 200 -8.63 -17.54 3.03
N GLN A 201 -8.63 -16.97 1.83
CA GLN A 201 -9.71 -17.07 0.86
C GLN A 201 -9.13 -17.62 -0.45
N GLY A 202 -9.16 -18.95 -0.61
CA GLY A 202 -8.33 -19.62 -1.62
C GLY A 202 -6.85 -19.36 -1.32
N ASP A 203 -6.11 -18.90 -2.33
CA ASP A 203 -4.68 -18.57 -2.20
C ASP A 203 -4.42 -17.13 -1.71
N ILE A 204 -5.48 -16.39 -1.35
CA ILE A 204 -5.37 -14.99 -0.89
C ILE A 204 -5.39 -14.95 0.64
N PHE A 205 -4.38 -14.34 1.24
CA PHE A 205 -4.35 -14.03 2.67
C PHE A 205 -5.39 -12.98 3.00
N GLN A 206 -6.17 -13.21 4.06
CA GLN A 206 -7.09 -12.24 4.64
C GLN A 206 -6.57 -11.79 6.02
N ILE A 207 -5.79 -10.71 6.01
CA ILE A 207 -5.14 -10.13 7.18
C ILE A 207 -6.10 -9.12 7.82
N ASP A 208 -7.16 -9.65 8.43
CA ASP A 208 -8.07 -8.86 9.24
C ASP A 208 -7.42 -8.38 10.54
N LYS A 209 -8.12 -7.52 11.31
CA LYS A 209 -7.67 -7.08 12.63
C LYS A 209 -7.33 -8.25 13.55
N GLU A 210 -8.17 -9.28 13.57
CA GLU A 210 -8.02 -10.42 14.49
C GLU A 210 -6.74 -11.23 14.24
N PRO A 211 -6.40 -11.65 12.99
CA PRO A 211 -5.10 -12.23 12.70
C PRO A 211 -3.92 -11.37 13.15
N ILE A 212 -3.95 -10.05 12.91
CA ILE A 212 -2.86 -9.12 13.31
C ILE A 212 -2.66 -9.13 14.83
N LEU A 213 -3.75 -9.04 15.59
CA LEU A 213 -3.69 -9.04 17.06
C LEU A 213 -3.14 -10.34 17.63
N ASN A 214 -3.34 -11.46 16.92
CA ASN A 214 -2.93 -12.79 17.37
C ASN A 214 -1.53 -13.20 16.90
N ILE A 215 -0.83 -12.36 16.12
CA ILE A 215 0.57 -12.64 15.75
C ILE A 215 1.43 -12.65 17.02
N PRO A 216 2.10 -13.77 17.36
CA PRO A 216 2.99 -13.83 18.51
C PRO A 216 4.26 -13.02 18.20
N VAL A 217 4.46 -11.88 18.88
CA VAL A 217 5.65 -11.03 18.67
C VAL A 217 6.66 -11.27 19.78
N LYS A 218 7.89 -11.60 19.40
CA LYS A 218 9.05 -11.64 20.27
C LYS A 218 9.95 -10.43 20.04
N LYS A 219 10.38 -9.79 21.11
CA LYS A 219 11.29 -8.64 21.10
C LYS A 219 12.74 -9.13 21.07
N PRO A 220 13.57 -8.68 20.13
CA PRO A 220 14.99 -9.03 20.15
C PRO A 220 15.72 -8.25 21.25
N ASN A 221 16.73 -8.87 21.85
CA ASN A 221 17.58 -8.21 22.85
C ASN A 221 18.34 -6.99 22.29
N HIS A 222 18.63 -6.99 20.98
CA HIS A 222 19.34 -5.93 20.27
C HIS A 222 18.57 -5.48 19.03
N GLU A 223 17.63 -4.55 19.22
CA GLU A 223 16.79 -4.00 18.15
C GLU A 223 17.61 -3.34 17.02
N ASP A 224 18.77 -2.74 17.32
CA ASP A 224 19.63 -2.04 16.34
C ASP A 224 19.95 -2.89 15.11
N THR A 225 20.09 -4.21 15.28
CA THR A 225 20.38 -5.11 14.16
C THR A 225 19.19 -5.25 13.21
N PHE A 226 17.97 -5.32 13.74
CA PHE A 226 16.73 -5.36 12.96
C PHE A 226 16.42 -4.00 12.34
N ILE A 227 16.65 -2.91 13.08
CA ILE A 227 16.49 -1.53 12.58
C ILE A 227 17.40 -1.29 11.36
N LYS A 228 18.67 -1.71 11.42
CA LYS A 228 19.59 -1.63 10.27
C LYS A 228 19.07 -2.41 9.05
N LYS A 229 18.48 -3.59 9.24
CA LYS A 229 17.86 -4.36 8.14
C LYS A 229 16.64 -3.64 7.57
N ALA A 230 15.79 -3.07 8.44
CA ALA A 230 14.67 -2.26 8.00
C ALA A 230 15.13 -1.06 7.16
N ASP A 231 16.17 -0.34 7.61
CA ASP A 231 16.74 0.79 6.88
C ASP A 231 17.27 0.37 5.51
N THR A 232 18.01 -0.74 5.42
CA THR A 232 18.44 -1.31 4.14
C THR A 232 17.23 -1.62 3.25
N MET A 233 16.20 -2.29 3.77
CA MET A 233 14.98 -2.61 3.00
C MET A 233 14.26 -1.36 2.51
N LEU A 234 14.13 -0.33 3.34
CA LEU A 234 13.51 0.94 2.97
C LEU A 234 14.30 1.64 1.85
N ILE A 235 15.62 1.76 2.00
CA ILE A 235 16.50 2.42 1.04
C ILE A 235 16.49 1.66 -0.30
N LYS A 236 16.71 0.35 -0.28
CA LYS A 236 16.82 -0.46 -1.51
C LYS A 236 15.50 -0.58 -2.25
N THR A 237 14.39 -0.71 -1.52
CA THR A 237 13.05 -0.72 -2.14
C THR A 237 12.77 0.64 -2.79
N LYS A 238 13.13 1.75 -2.13
CA LYS A 238 13.04 3.08 -2.72
C LYS A 238 13.91 3.21 -3.98
N GLU A 239 15.17 2.78 -3.94
CA GLU A 239 16.08 2.80 -5.10
C GLU A 239 15.50 2.03 -6.29
N LEU A 240 14.93 0.84 -6.05
CA LEU A 240 14.32 0.02 -7.10
C LEU A 240 13.08 0.71 -7.70
N LEU A 241 12.22 1.30 -6.87
CA LEU A 241 11.05 2.04 -7.32
C LEU A 241 11.44 3.29 -8.11
N ASP A 242 12.42 4.06 -7.64
CA ASP A 242 12.93 5.26 -8.33
C ASP A 242 13.56 4.88 -9.68
N GLN A 243 14.33 3.79 -9.72
CA GLN A 243 14.92 3.25 -10.95
C GLN A 243 13.84 2.83 -11.95
N SER A 244 12.81 2.13 -11.50
CA SER A 244 11.69 1.74 -12.37
C SER A 244 10.90 2.96 -12.84
N GLN A 245 10.62 3.93 -11.97
CA GLN A 245 9.91 5.14 -12.32
C GLN A 245 10.68 5.99 -13.34
N LYS A 246 12.01 6.09 -13.21
CA LYS A 246 12.88 6.79 -14.17
C LYS A 246 12.82 6.15 -15.55
N PHE A 247 12.87 4.82 -15.61
CA PHE A 247 12.71 4.07 -16.86
C PHE A 247 11.34 4.35 -17.49
N GLN A 248 10.25 4.22 -16.71
CA GLN A 248 8.88 4.47 -17.17
C GLN A 248 8.69 5.90 -17.69
N LYS A 249 9.21 6.92 -16.99
CA LYS A 249 9.14 8.32 -17.45
C LYS A 249 9.87 8.54 -18.76
N THR A 250 11.04 7.91 -18.93
CA THR A 250 11.80 7.97 -20.19
C THR A 250 11.00 7.33 -21.32
N LEU A 251 10.43 6.16 -21.06
CA LEU A 251 9.57 5.43 -22.00
C LEU A 251 8.36 6.27 -22.42
N GLN A 252 7.63 6.82 -21.45
CA GLN A 252 6.45 7.66 -21.70
C GLN A 252 6.78 8.89 -22.54
N ARG A 253 7.88 9.58 -22.23
CA ARG A 253 8.31 10.78 -22.98
C ARG A 253 8.78 10.46 -24.40
N LYS A 254 9.53 9.36 -24.57
CA LYS A 254 10.15 9.03 -25.86
C LYS A 254 9.18 8.33 -26.82
N LEU A 255 8.20 7.60 -26.29
CA LEU A 255 7.22 6.86 -27.07
C LEU A 255 5.79 7.44 -26.99
N THR A 256 5.64 8.61 -26.36
CA THR A 256 4.37 9.33 -26.24
C THR A 256 3.24 8.47 -25.64
N LEU A 257 3.56 7.73 -24.57
CA LEU A 257 2.61 6.85 -23.89
C LEU A 257 1.82 7.61 -22.81
N GLU A 258 0.50 7.50 -22.85
CA GLU A 258 -0.39 8.04 -21.80
C GLU A 258 -0.25 7.27 -20.47
N SER A 259 -0.06 5.94 -20.54
CA SER A 259 0.10 5.08 -19.36
C SER A 259 0.93 3.85 -19.68
N VAL A 260 1.43 3.18 -18.62
CA VAL A 260 2.19 1.92 -18.72
C VAL A 260 1.40 0.78 -18.09
N SER A 261 1.51 -0.42 -18.67
CA SER A 261 0.87 -1.62 -18.12
C SER A 261 1.57 -2.07 -16.82
N LYS A 262 0.88 -2.87 -15.99
CA LYS A 262 1.49 -3.46 -14.79
C LYS A 262 2.77 -4.26 -15.09
N LYS A 263 2.81 -4.96 -16.23
CA LYS A 263 4.01 -5.69 -16.65
C LYS A 263 5.20 -4.78 -16.94
N ILE A 264 4.95 -3.58 -17.47
CA ILE A 264 5.98 -2.58 -17.73
C ILE A 264 6.44 -1.91 -16.42
N VAL A 265 5.68 -1.97 -15.33
CA VAL A 265 6.16 -1.49 -14.01
C VAL A 265 7.28 -2.37 -13.47
N GLU A 266 7.22 -3.66 -13.72
CA GLU A 266 8.22 -4.68 -13.35
C GLU A 266 9.04 -5.14 -14.56
N TRP A 267 9.29 -4.22 -15.50
CA TRP A 267 10.02 -4.47 -16.76
C TRP A 267 11.38 -5.16 -16.58
N TYR A 268 12.03 -5.00 -15.42
CA TYR A 268 13.30 -5.65 -15.13
C TYR A 268 13.18 -7.18 -14.93
N LEU A 269 11.97 -7.70 -14.72
CA LEU A 269 11.70 -9.14 -14.58
C LEU A 269 11.44 -9.85 -15.91
N ILE A 270 11.22 -9.11 -17.01
CA ILE A 270 10.90 -9.69 -18.31
C ILE A 270 12.08 -9.64 -19.28
N SER A 271 12.01 -10.46 -20.33
CA SER A 271 12.98 -10.42 -21.43
C SER A 271 12.74 -9.19 -22.32
N TYR A 272 13.75 -8.78 -23.09
CA TYR A 272 13.58 -7.69 -24.06
C TYR A 272 12.52 -8.03 -25.11
N ALA A 273 12.47 -9.29 -25.58
CA ALA A 273 11.46 -9.76 -26.50
C ALA A 273 10.03 -9.61 -25.94
N ASP A 274 9.83 -9.88 -24.64
CA ASP A 274 8.53 -9.68 -24.00
C ASP A 274 8.21 -8.20 -23.77
N PHE A 275 9.22 -7.37 -23.51
CA PHE A 275 9.05 -5.92 -23.46
C PHE A 275 8.56 -5.36 -24.81
N ILE A 276 9.15 -5.78 -25.93
CA ILE A 276 8.67 -5.40 -27.28
C ILE A 276 7.24 -5.88 -27.55
N LYS A 277 6.87 -7.09 -27.10
CA LYS A 277 5.47 -7.57 -27.19
C LYS A 277 4.51 -6.67 -26.41
N GLU A 278 4.92 -6.18 -25.23
CA GLU A 278 4.10 -5.25 -24.45
C GLU A 278 3.97 -3.87 -25.14
N LEU A 279 5.04 -3.35 -25.76
CA LEU A 279 4.96 -2.12 -26.57
C LEU A 279 4.05 -2.29 -27.81
N THR A 280 4.11 -3.45 -28.45
CA THR A 280 3.28 -3.76 -29.64
C THR A 280 1.79 -3.74 -29.30
N LYS A 281 1.41 -4.21 -28.10
CA LYS A 281 0.02 -4.13 -27.61
C LYS A 281 -0.46 -2.69 -27.43
N LEU A 282 0.46 -1.76 -27.18
CA LEU A 282 0.21 -0.32 -27.10
C LEU A 282 0.26 0.35 -28.49
N LYS A 283 0.30 -0.44 -29.57
CA LYS A 283 0.40 0.01 -30.97
C LYS A 283 1.68 0.80 -31.27
N ILE A 284 2.71 0.64 -30.46
CA ILE A 284 4.05 1.17 -30.76
C ILE A 284 4.79 0.12 -31.58
N LYS A 285 5.31 0.54 -32.75
CA LYS A 285 6.21 -0.25 -33.58
C LYS A 285 7.50 0.52 -33.75
N LEU A 286 8.60 -0.09 -33.31
CA LEU A 286 9.93 0.46 -33.46
C LEU A 286 10.55 -0.06 -34.77
N THR A 287 11.41 0.74 -35.38
CA THR A 287 12.27 0.28 -36.48
C THR A 287 13.40 -0.60 -35.92
N VAL A 288 14.04 -1.40 -36.79
CA VAL A 288 15.18 -2.26 -36.39
C VAL A 288 16.27 -1.48 -35.66
N ARG A 289 16.55 -0.25 -36.11
CA ARG A 289 17.54 0.62 -35.48
C ARG A 289 17.10 1.06 -34.08
N GLU A 290 15.85 1.51 -33.95
CA GLU A 290 15.30 1.90 -32.65
C GLU A 290 15.23 0.71 -31.69
N GLU A 291 14.90 -0.48 -32.17
CA GLU A 291 14.93 -1.70 -31.35
C GLU A 291 16.33 -2.00 -30.84
N ALA A 292 17.38 -1.84 -31.64
CA ALA A 292 18.76 -2.04 -31.17
C ALA A 292 19.14 -1.00 -30.09
N GLU A 293 18.80 0.27 -30.29
CA GLU A 293 19.07 1.35 -29.32
C GLU A 293 18.31 1.14 -28.00
N TRP A 294 17.05 0.72 -28.08
CA TRP A 294 16.23 0.40 -26.90
C TRP A 294 16.68 -0.89 -26.20
N GLU A 295 17.19 -1.87 -26.93
CA GLU A 295 17.70 -3.12 -26.34
C GLU A 295 18.92 -2.84 -25.45
N GLU A 296 19.85 -2.02 -25.95
CA GLU A 296 21.03 -1.63 -25.18
C GLU A 296 20.63 -0.85 -23.92
N TYR A 297 19.75 0.15 -24.05
CA TYR A 297 19.26 0.94 -22.92
C TYR A 297 18.48 0.06 -21.92
N PHE A 298 17.56 -0.78 -22.40
CA PHE A 298 16.78 -1.70 -21.57
C PHE A 298 17.69 -2.63 -20.77
N ASN A 299 18.65 -3.28 -21.42
CA ASN A 299 19.55 -4.23 -20.77
C ASN A 299 20.45 -3.54 -19.73
N ALA A 300 20.96 -2.35 -20.04
CA ALA A 300 21.77 -1.57 -19.12
C ALA A 300 20.98 -1.17 -17.85
N GLU A 301 19.76 -0.64 -18.01
CA GLU A 301 18.92 -0.26 -16.87
C GLU A 301 18.43 -1.51 -16.12
N ARG A 302 18.11 -2.60 -16.84
CA ARG A 302 17.61 -3.86 -16.26
C ARG A 302 18.65 -4.45 -15.33
N LYS A 303 19.92 -4.44 -15.74
CA LYS A 303 21.04 -4.88 -14.90
C LYS A 303 21.12 -4.09 -13.59
N LYS A 304 20.92 -2.77 -13.63
CA LYS A 304 20.91 -1.93 -12.41
C LYS A 304 19.76 -2.32 -11.47
N ALA A 305 18.55 -2.45 -12.01
CA ALA A 305 17.37 -2.86 -11.23
C ALA A 305 17.54 -4.26 -10.62
N LEU A 306 18.05 -5.22 -11.39
CA LEU A 306 18.30 -6.59 -10.91
C LEU A 306 19.38 -6.65 -9.83
N ASN A 307 20.40 -5.80 -9.89
CA ASN A 307 21.40 -5.73 -8.81
C ASN A 307 20.77 -5.26 -7.50
N ILE A 308 19.91 -4.22 -7.54
CA ILE A 308 19.19 -3.73 -6.37
C ILE A 308 18.23 -4.81 -5.83
N LEU A 309 17.52 -5.49 -6.73
CA LEU A 309 16.63 -6.60 -6.36
C LEU A 309 17.39 -7.74 -5.68
N ALA A 310 18.58 -8.10 -6.18
CA ALA A 310 19.42 -9.13 -5.56
C ALA A 310 19.87 -8.73 -4.14
N GLU A 311 20.13 -7.45 -3.88
CA GLU A 311 20.43 -6.94 -2.54
C GLU A 311 19.20 -7.01 -1.61
N ILE A 312 18.00 -6.70 -2.13
CA ILE A 312 16.73 -6.89 -1.42
C ILE A 312 16.54 -8.36 -1.05
N ASP A 313 16.63 -9.27 -2.01
CA ASP A 313 16.42 -10.70 -1.81
C ASP A 313 17.45 -11.32 -0.86
N LYS A 314 18.69 -10.81 -0.88
CA LYS A 314 19.72 -11.19 0.09
C LYS A 314 19.34 -10.71 1.49
N THR A 315 18.91 -9.46 1.61
CA THR A 315 18.53 -8.86 2.90
C THR A 315 17.31 -9.55 3.50
N ASP A 316 16.29 -9.87 2.68
CA ASP A 316 15.10 -10.62 3.11
C ASP A 316 15.47 -12.01 3.65
N ARG A 317 16.40 -12.73 2.98
CA ARG A 317 16.91 -14.01 3.50
C ARG A 317 17.66 -13.86 4.82
N GLU A 318 18.46 -12.81 4.97
CA GLU A 318 19.15 -12.51 6.24
C GLU A 318 18.16 -12.18 7.37
N ILE A 319 17.08 -11.44 7.05
CA ILE A 319 15.97 -11.17 7.97
C ILE A 319 15.32 -12.48 8.41
N ASP A 320 15.00 -13.39 7.47
CA ASP A 320 14.40 -14.68 7.79
C ASP A 320 15.27 -15.47 8.77
N GLN A 321 16.58 -15.56 8.53
CA GLN A 321 17.52 -16.22 9.46
C GLN A 321 17.57 -15.56 10.84
N MET A 322 17.57 -14.23 10.90
CA MET A 322 17.51 -13.48 12.16
C MET A 322 16.22 -13.77 12.92
N VAL A 323 15.09 -13.85 12.23
CA VAL A 323 13.79 -14.16 12.83
C VAL A 323 13.73 -15.62 13.29
N TYR A 324 14.22 -16.58 12.50
CA TYR A 324 14.28 -17.98 12.93
C TYR A 324 15.10 -18.15 14.21
N LYS A 325 16.26 -17.49 14.29
CA LYS A 325 17.08 -17.45 15.51
C LYS A 325 16.35 -16.78 16.66
N LEU A 326 15.66 -15.67 16.42
CA LEU A 326 14.89 -14.95 17.43
C LEU A 326 13.85 -15.86 18.09
N TYR A 327 13.12 -16.65 17.30
CA TYR A 327 12.12 -17.59 17.80
C TYR A 327 12.69 -18.98 18.15
N GLU A 328 14.01 -19.14 18.13
CA GLU A 328 14.73 -20.39 18.47
C GLU A 328 14.23 -21.61 17.68
N LEU A 329 14.00 -21.45 16.37
CA LEU A 329 13.59 -22.55 15.50
C LEU A 329 14.75 -23.53 15.29
N THR A 330 14.41 -24.81 15.23
CA THR A 330 15.30 -25.90 14.82
C THR A 330 15.41 -25.97 13.29
N GLU A 331 16.44 -26.64 12.78
CA GLU A 331 16.61 -26.85 11.33
C GLU A 331 15.42 -27.55 10.67
N GLU A 332 14.78 -28.47 11.38
CA GLU A 332 13.56 -29.13 10.90
C GLU A 332 12.39 -28.15 10.78
N GLU A 333 12.18 -27.31 11.80
CA GLU A 333 11.13 -26.30 11.76
C GLU A 333 11.38 -25.27 10.66
N ILE A 334 12.64 -24.87 10.44
CA ILE A 334 13.03 -23.98 9.34
C ILE A 334 12.68 -24.62 7.98
N ARG A 335 13.03 -25.89 7.75
CA ARG A 335 12.69 -26.60 6.50
C ARG A 335 11.19 -26.64 6.24
N ILE A 336 10.37 -26.78 7.28
CA ILE A 336 8.91 -26.78 7.17
C ILE A 336 8.37 -25.39 6.83
N VAL A 337 8.92 -24.34 7.43
CA VAL A 337 8.58 -22.96 7.09
C VAL A 337 8.94 -22.66 5.63
N GLU A 338 10.16 -22.99 5.21
CA GLU A 338 10.66 -22.73 3.85
C GLU A 338 9.86 -23.49 2.78
N SER A 339 9.49 -24.75 3.02
CA SER A 339 8.71 -25.56 2.06
C SER A 339 7.25 -25.13 1.92
N SER A 340 6.72 -24.32 2.85
CA SER A 340 5.33 -23.85 2.86
C SER A 340 5.14 -22.46 2.24
N ASN A 341 6.22 -21.78 1.85
CA ASN A 341 6.24 -20.37 1.47
C ASN A 341 6.26 -20.10 -0.02
#